data_AF-A0A926CSM1-F1
#
_entry.id   AF-A0A926CSM1-F1
#
_cell.length_a   1.000
_cell.length_b   1.000
_cell.length_c   1.000
_cell.angle_alpha   90.00
_cell.angle_beta   90.00
_cell.angle_gamma   90.00
#
_symmetry.space_group_name_H-M   'P 1'
#
loop_
_entity.id
_entity.type
_entity.pdbx_description
1 polymer ?
#
loop_
_entity_poly.entity_id
_entity_poly.type
_entity_poly.pdbx_seq_one_letter_code
_entity_poly.pdbx_strand_id
1 'polypeptide(L)'
;VAELLASHFGSIDALLIASVEAIDALPGIGEVLAQNVVDWFADPLHHHMLDKLRAADVNMHMERVVPTSDKLAGLTFVLTGALPTLSREEASELIKAHGGSVSSSVSKKTSYVLVGDSPGSKAEKAASLGVPMIGEADLLQLVL
;
A
#
# COMPACT_ATOMS: atom_id res chain seq x y z
N VAL A 1 10.72 -6.72 1.90
CA VAL A 1 11.70 -6.44 0.83
C VAL A 1 11.01 -6.34 -0.53
N ALA A 2 10.34 -7.40 -1.03
CA ALA A 2 9.69 -7.37 -2.35
C ALA A 2 8.68 -6.21 -2.53
N GLU A 3 7.78 -6.00 -1.56
CA GLU A 3 6.81 -4.88 -1.59
C GLU A 3 7.49 -3.50 -1.59
N LEU A 4 8.60 -3.35 -0.88
CA LEU A 4 9.38 -2.11 -0.83
C LEU A 4 10.05 -1.82 -2.18
N LEU A 5 10.64 -2.85 -2.81
CA LEU A 5 11.21 -2.74 -4.14
C LEU A 5 10.14 -2.44 -5.20
N ALA A 6 9.02 -3.17 -5.17
CA ALA A 6 7.92 -2.95 -6.09
C ALA A 6 7.32 -1.54 -5.97
N SER A 7 7.08 -1.07 -4.73
CA SER A 7 6.56 0.29 -4.48
C SER A 7 7.50 1.41 -4.90
N HIS A 8 8.81 1.22 -4.72
CA HIS A 8 9.79 2.24 -5.11
C HIS A 8 10.01 2.28 -6.63
N PHE A 9 10.33 1.14 -7.24
CA PHE A 9 10.75 1.08 -8.65
C PHE A 9 9.57 0.93 -9.62
N GLY A 10 8.43 0.40 -9.16
CA GLY A 10 7.18 0.36 -9.93
C GLY A 10 7.14 -0.65 -11.09
N SER A 11 8.26 -1.28 -11.47
CA SER A 11 8.29 -2.34 -12.47
C SER A 11 9.56 -3.18 -12.36
N ILE A 12 9.52 -4.39 -12.92
CA ILE A 12 10.70 -5.25 -13.05
C ILE A 12 11.77 -4.60 -13.94
N ASP A 13 11.36 -3.88 -14.99
CA ASP A 13 12.30 -3.18 -15.88
C ASP A 13 13.06 -2.05 -15.17
N ALA A 14 12.39 -1.33 -14.26
CA ALA A 14 13.05 -0.32 -13.45
C ALA A 14 14.03 -0.94 -12.43
N LEU A 15 13.74 -2.14 -11.92
CA LEU A 15 14.66 -2.89 -11.06
C LEU A 15 15.87 -3.43 -11.83
N LEU A 16 15.69 -3.84 -13.08
CA LEU A 16 16.75 -4.33 -13.96
C LEU A 16 17.86 -3.29 -14.21
N ILE A 17 17.50 -2.01 -14.22
CA ILE A 17 18.45 -0.91 -14.46
C ILE A 17 18.86 -0.17 -13.17
N ALA A 18 18.35 -0.59 -12.01
CA ALA A 18 18.64 0.04 -10.74
C ALA A 18 20.08 -0.26 -10.30
N SER A 19 20.77 0.76 -9.79
CA SER A 19 22.11 0.60 -9.23
C SER A 19 22.05 0.07 -7.79
N VAL A 20 23.16 -0.50 -7.30
CA VAL A 20 23.27 -0.99 -5.92
C VAL A 20 22.98 0.15 -4.94
N GLU A 21 23.47 1.36 -5.22
CA GLU A 21 23.29 2.54 -4.37
C GLU A 21 21.81 2.95 -4.29
N ALA A 22 21.07 2.87 -5.41
CA ALA A 22 19.64 3.19 -5.43
C ALA A 22 18.82 2.22 -4.58
N ILE A 23 19.23 0.95 -4.54
CA ILE A 23 18.56 -0.09 -3.75
C ILE A 23 18.97 -0.01 -2.27
N ASP A 24 20.24 0.26 -1.97
CA ASP A 24 20.77 0.44 -0.61
C ASP A 24 20.20 1.69 0.09
N ALA A 25 19.84 2.73 -0.67
CA ALA A 25 19.19 3.92 -0.13
C ALA A 25 17.80 3.64 0.48
N LEU A 26 17.21 2.45 0.27
CA LEU A 26 15.89 2.11 0.77
C LEU A 26 15.93 1.70 2.25
N PRO A 27 15.05 2.27 3.10
CA PRO A 27 15.02 1.94 4.53
C PRO A 27 14.83 0.44 4.78
N GLY A 28 15.79 -0.19 5.45
CA GLY A 28 15.75 -1.61 5.78
C GLY A 28 16.33 -2.54 4.71
N ILE A 29 16.92 -1.98 3.65
CA ILE A 29 17.83 -2.68 2.75
C ILE A 29 19.25 -2.20 3.09
N GLY A 30 20.21 -3.12 3.11
CA GLY A 30 21.61 -2.80 3.28
C GLY A 30 22.42 -3.33 2.11
N GLU A 31 23.66 -2.85 1.98
CA GLU A 31 24.57 -3.08 0.85
C GLU A 31 24.60 -4.54 0.36
N VAL A 32 24.72 -5.51 1.27
CA VAL A 32 24.74 -6.95 0.92
C VAL A 32 23.46 -7.38 0.19
N LEU A 33 22.29 -6.92 0.66
CA LEU A 33 21.02 -7.25 0.03
C LEU A 33 20.86 -6.51 -1.30
N ALA A 34 21.28 -5.25 -1.35
CA ALA A 34 21.27 -4.46 -2.58
C ALA A 34 22.12 -5.11 -3.69
N GLN A 35 23.34 -5.55 -3.35
CA GLN A 35 24.24 -6.25 -4.26
C GLN A 35 23.62 -7.56 -4.77
N ASN A 36 23.05 -8.37 -3.86
CA ASN A 36 22.38 -9.61 -4.26
C ASN A 36 21.22 -9.39 -5.23
N VAL A 37 20.46 -8.30 -5.07
CA VAL A 37 19.36 -7.97 -5.99
C VAL A 37 19.91 -7.61 -7.37
N VAL A 38 20.93 -6.76 -7.44
CA VAL A 38 21.56 -6.38 -8.72
C VAL A 38 22.20 -7.60 -9.40
N ASP A 39 22.94 -8.42 -8.66
CA ASP A 39 23.58 -9.63 -9.18
C ASP A 39 22.56 -10.63 -9.72
N TRP A 40 21.42 -10.78 -9.04
CA TRP A 40 20.31 -11.60 -9.52
C TRP A 40 19.79 -11.09 -10.87
N PHE A 41 19.57 -9.78 -10.99
CA PHE A 41 19.09 -9.18 -12.24
C PHE A 41 20.14 -9.13 -13.35
N ALA A 42 21.44 -9.21 -13.03
CA ALA A 42 22.52 -9.25 -14.02
C ALA A 42 22.78 -10.65 -14.60
N ASP A 43 22.23 -11.71 -13.98
CA ASP A 43 22.42 -13.09 -14.45
C ASP A 43 21.61 -13.33 -15.75
N PRO A 44 22.27 -13.73 -16.86
CA PRO A 44 21.58 -14.05 -18.11
C PRO A 44 20.48 -15.11 -17.99
N LEU A 45 20.59 -16.03 -17.03
CA LEU A 45 19.57 -17.05 -16.78
C LEU A 45 18.28 -16.42 -16.24
N HIS A 46 18.39 -15.43 -15.37
CA HIS A 46 17.24 -14.72 -14.84
C HIS A 46 16.62 -13.79 -15.90
N HIS A 47 17.44 -13.16 -16.75
CA HIS A 47 16.92 -12.44 -17.92
C HIS A 47 16.08 -13.34 -18.83
N HIS A 48 16.58 -14.53 -19.15
CA HIS A 48 15.84 -15.48 -19.98
C HIS A 48 14.53 -15.95 -19.32
N MET A 49 14.51 -16.08 -17.99
CA MET A 49 13.29 -16.36 -17.24
C MET A 49 12.29 -15.20 -17.33
N LEU A 50 12.75 -13.96 -17.16
CA LEU A 50 11.91 -12.77 -17.31
C LEU A 50 11.33 -12.67 -18.72
N ASP A 51 12.12 -12.95 -19.76
CA ASP A 51 11.63 -12.93 -21.14
C ASP A 51 10.52 -13.95 -21.39
N LYS A 52 10.61 -15.15 -20.78
CA LYS A 52 9.54 -16.15 -20.83
C LYS A 52 8.26 -15.66 -20.14
N LEU A 53 8.40 -14.99 -19.00
CA LEU A 53 7.26 -14.42 -18.28
C LEU A 53 6.62 -13.28 -19.08
N ARG A 54 7.43 -12.42 -19.73
CA ARG A 54 6.94 -11.38 -20.65
C ARG A 54 6.19 -11.99 -21.84
N ALA A 55 6.74 -13.03 -22.45
CA ALA A 55 6.10 -13.74 -23.56
C ALA A 55 4.79 -14.43 -23.16
N ALA A 56 4.59 -14.69 -21.87
CA ALA A 56 3.36 -15.22 -21.29
C ALA A 56 2.39 -14.14 -20.79
N ASP A 57 2.64 -12.86 -21.10
CA ASP A 57 1.80 -11.72 -20.71
C ASP A 57 1.62 -11.55 -19.19
N VAL A 58 2.64 -11.95 -18.42
CA VAL A 58 2.66 -11.77 -16.96
C VAL A 58 2.81 -10.29 -16.63
N ASN A 59 1.96 -9.78 -15.74
CA ASN A 59 2.06 -8.39 -15.27
C ASN A 59 3.37 -8.16 -14.49
N MET A 60 4.28 -7.37 -15.08
CA MET A 60 5.57 -6.98 -14.51
C MET A 60 5.59 -5.54 -13.97
N HIS A 61 4.44 -4.89 -13.94
CA HIS A 61 4.29 -3.54 -13.44
C HIS A 61 3.57 -3.57 -12.11
N MET A 62 4.05 -2.76 -11.18
CA MET A 62 3.21 -2.36 -10.07
C MET A 62 2.23 -1.33 -10.61
N GLU A 63 0.95 -1.62 -10.48
CA GLU A 63 -0.09 -0.62 -10.67
C GLU A 63 0.13 0.47 -9.61
N ARG A 64 0.70 1.61 -10.02
CA ARG A 64 0.60 2.82 -9.21
C ARG A 64 -0.86 3.18 -9.23
N VAL A 65 -1.53 2.99 -8.09
CA VAL A 65 -2.85 3.55 -7.84
C VAL A 65 -2.67 5.06 -7.88
N VAL A 66 -2.84 5.67 -9.05
CA VAL A 66 -2.98 7.11 -9.17
C VAL A 66 -4.30 7.42 -8.50
N PRO A 67 -4.32 8.21 -7.43
CA PRO A 67 -5.57 8.54 -6.78
C PRO A 67 -6.49 9.22 -7.79
N THR A 68 -7.71 8.71 -7.93
CA THR A 68 -8.83 9.35 -8.63
C THR A 68 -9.07 10.78 -8.11
N SER A 69 -8.70 11.05 -6.85
CA SER A 69 -8.62 12.40 -6.29
C SER A 69 -7.63 12.48 -5.13
N ASP A 70 -7.34 13.69 -4.64
CA ASP A 70 -6.55 13.99 -3.45
C ASP A 70 -7.38 14.34 -2.20
N LYS A 71 -8.71 14.13 -2.23
CA LYS A 71 -9.62 14.48 -1.12
C LYS A 71 -9.24 13.85 0.22
N LEU A 72 -8.64 12.67 0.22
CA LEU A 72 -8.19 11.97 1.42
C LEU A 72 -6.66 12.02 1.60
N ALA A 73 -5.96 12.85 0.83
CA ALA A 73 -4.51 12.95 0.89
C ALA A 73 -4.02 13.30 2.31
N GLY A 74 -3.07 12.50 2.82
CA GLY A 74 -2.51 12.68 4.16
C GLY A 74 -3.39 12.18 5.31
N LEU A 75 -4.60 11.68 5.03
CA LEU A 75 -5.48 11.08 6.03
C LEU A 75 -5.15 9.60 6.22
N THR A 76 -5.16 9.15 7.47
CA THR A 76 -4.96 7.74 7.85
C THR A 76 -6.23 7.18 8.47
N PHE A 77 -6.75 6.10 7.91
CA PHE A 77 -7.96 5.41 8.34
C PHE A 77 -7.64 4.09 9.02
N VAL A 78 -8.48 3.70 9.98
CA VAL A 78 -8.48 2.36 10.57
C VAL A 78 -9.87 1.77 10.44
N LEU A 79 -9.99 0.59 9.85
CA LEU A 79 -11.28 -0.09 9.71
C LEU A 79 -11.55 -1.01 10.90
N THR A 80 -12.76 -0.96 11.44
CA THR A 80 -13.24 -1.87 12.49
C THR A 80 -14.71 -2.24 12.28
N GLY A 81 -15.08 -3.46 12.67
CA GLY A 81 -16.42 -4.01 12.37
C GLY A 81 -16.55 -4.50 10.93
N ALA A 82 -17.76 -4.92 10.57
CA ALA A 82 -18.16 -5.24 9.20
C ALA A 82 -18.94 -4.06 8.63
N LEU A 83 -18.57 -3.55 7.45
CA LEU A 83 -19.31 -2.44 6.85
C LEU A 83 -20.59 -2.98 6.18
N PRO A 84 -21.67 -2.18 6.14
CA PRO A 84 -22.97 -2.65 5.67
C PRO A 84 -23.03 -2.94 4.17
N THR A 85 -22.28 -2.22 3.32
CA THR A 85 -22.30 -2.45 1.86
C THR A 85 -20.94 -2.74 1.26
N LEU A 86 -19.86 -2.26 1.88
CA LEU A 86 -18.49 -2.48 1.39
C LEU A 86 -17.77 -3.61 2.13
N SER A 87 -17.00 -4.41 1.41
CA SER A 87 -15.95 -5.22 2.04
C SER A 87 -14.84 -4.31 2.60
N ARG A 88 -14.04 -4.86 3.53
CA ARG A 88 -12.90 -4.10 4.07
C ARG A 88 -11.86 -3.80 3.00
N GLU A 89 -11.72 -4.71 2.04
CA GLU A 89 -10.86 -4.61 0.88
C GLU A 89 -11.34 -3.47 -0.03
N GLU A 90 -12.61 -3.45 -0.42
CA GLU A 90 -13.20 -2.37 -1.23
C GLU A 90 -13.11 -1.01 -0.55
N ALA A 91 -13.40 -0.94 0.75
CA ALA A 91 -13.26 0.31 1.50
C ALA A 91 -11.79 0.77 1.56
N SER A 92 -10.84 -0.17 1.68
CA SER A 92 -9.42 0.15 1.67
C SER A 92 -8.96 0.65 0.30
N GLU A 93 -9.45 0.05 -0.78
CA GLU A 93 -9.19 0.47 -2.15
C GLU A 93 -9.78 1.86 -2.42
N LEU A 94 -11.01 2.12 -1.99
CA LEU A 94 -11.65 3.43 -2.10
C LEU A 94 -10.85 4.50 -1.37
N ILE A 95 -10.42 4.24 -0.13
CA ILE A 95 -9.58 5.18 0.63
C ILE A 95 -8.27 5.47 -0.13
N LYS A 96 -7.58 4.44 -0.62
CA LYS A 96 -6.33 4.58 -1.38
C LYS A 96 -6.53 5.30 -2.70
N ALA A 97 -7.63 5.00 -3.41
CA ALA A 97 -8.01 5.64 -4.66
C ALA A 97 -8.31 7.13 -4.49
N HIS A 98 -8.60 7.62 -3.28
CA HIS A 98 -8.76 9.04 -3.01
C HIS A 98 -7.56 9.65 -2.24
N GLY A 99 -6.42 8.97 -2.21
CA GLY A 99 -5.14 9.47 -1.68
C GLY A 99 -4.93 9.22 -0.19
N GLY A 100 -5.86 8.53 0.46
CA GLY A 100 -5.78 8.15 1.87
C GLY A 100 -4.93 6.89 2.10
N SER A 101 -4.59 6.67 3.36
CA SER A 101 -3.85 5.47 3.80
C SER A 101 -4.67 4.67 4.81
N VAL A 102 -4.46 3.36 4.85
CA VAL A 102 -5.14 2.45 5.78
C VAL A 102 -4.12 1.81 6.71
N SER A 103 -4.41 1.83 8.01
CA SER A 103 -3.62 1.20 9.07
C SER A 103 -4.45 0.17 9.83
N SER A 104 -3.79 -0.87 10.33
CA SER A 104 -4.41 -1.93 11.14
C SER A 104 -4.55 -1.56 12.62
N SER A 105 -3.93 -0.47 13.06
CA SER A 105 -3.88 -0.04 14.46
C SER A 105 -4.23 1.42 14.63
N VAL A 106 -5.04 1.71 15.66
CA VAL A 106 -5.36 3.08 16.07
C VAL A 106 -4.16 3.67 16.81
N SER A 107 -3.73 4.85 16.36
CA SER A 107 -2.62 5.62 16.92
C SER A 107 -2.96 7.11 16.93
N LYS A 108 -2.11 7.95 17.54
CA LYS A 108 -2.27 9.42 17.48
C LYS A 108 -2.16 10.00 16.06
N LYS A 109 -1.62 9.24 15.11
CA LYS A 109 -1.53 9.64 13.69
C LYS A 109 -2.79 9.24 12.90
N THR A 110 -3.69 8.47 13.50
CA THR A 110 -4.95 8.07 12.86
C THR A 110 -5.87 9.27 12.76
N SER A 111 -6.33 9.59 11.55
CA SER A 111 -7.26 10.68 11.28
C SER A 111 -8.69 10.26 11.56
N TYR A 112 -9.07 9.04 11.16
CA TYR A 112 -10.43 8.51 11.31
C TYR A 112 -10.42 7.01 11.60
N VAL A 113 -11.41 6.57 12.39
CA VAL A 113 -11.74 5.15 12.51
C VAL A 113 -13.07 4.91 11.83
N LEU A 114 -13.06 4.09 10.78
CA LEU A 114 -14.25 3.66 10.07
C LEU A 114 -14.90 2.52 10.85
N VAL A 115 -16.07 2.79 11.41
CA VAL A 115 -16.81 1.88 12.28
C VAL A 115 -17.99 1.30 11.52
N GLY A 116 -17.95 0.00 11.29
CA GLY A 116 -19.08 -0.80 10.83
C GLY A 116 -19.84 -1.46 11.98
N ASP A 117 -20.69 -2.42 11.64
CA ASP A 117 -21.42 -3.24 12.60
C ASP A 117 -20.47 -4.02 13.51
N SER A 118 -20.82 -4.04 14.80
CA SER A 118 -20.01 -4.60 15.90
C SER A 118 -18.64 -3.91 16.05
N PRO A 119 -18.60 -2.66 16.57
CA PRO A 119 -17.37 -1.95 16.85
C PRO A 119 -16.56 -2.73 17.90
N GLY A 120 -15.47 -3.37 17.46
CA GLY A 120 -14.61 -4.11 18.38
C GLY A 120 -13.75 -3.19 19.25
N SER A 121 -12.74 -3.77 19.90
CA SER A 121 -11.76 -3.10 20.77
C SER A 121 -10.97 -1.94 20.12
N LYS A 122 -11.07 -1.72 18.82
CA LYS A 122 -10.49 -0.55 18.12
C LYS A 122 -11.32 0.73 18.32
N ALA A 123 -12.64 0.62 18.45
CA ALA A 123 -13.51 1.79 18.71
C ALA A 123 -13.24 2.38 20.10
N GLU A 124 -13.07 1.52 21.11
CA GLU A 124 -12.67 1.93 22.47
C GLU A 124 -11.31 2.65 22.47
N LYS A 125 -10.36 2.13 21.68
CA LYS A 125 -9.04 2.74 21.52
C LYS A 125 -9.12 4.09 20.79
N ALA A 126 -10.02 4.24 19.82
CA ALA A 126 -10.27 5.51 19.14
C ALA A 126 -10.82 6.56 20.11
N ALA A 127 -11.83 6.19 20.89
CA ALA A 127 -12.43 7.06 21.90
C ALA A 127 -11.41 7.54 22.95
N SER A 128 -10.57 6.64 23.46
CA SER A 128 -9.53 7.00 24.45
C SER A 128 -8.43 7.91 23.90
N LEU A 129 -8.17 7.85 22.58
CA LEU A 129 -7.20 8.71 21.90
C LEU A 129 -7.83 9.98 21.31
N GLY A 130 -9.15 10.16 21.43
CA GLY A 130 -9.88 11.30 20.84
C GLY A 130 -9.90 11.28 19.32
N VAL A 131 -9.75 10.11 18.69
CA VAL A 131 -9.77 9.96 17.23
C VAL A 131 -11.23 9.93 16.76
N PRO A 132 -11.63 10.76 15.77
CA PRO A 132 -12.97 10.75 15.22
C PRO A 132 -13.36 9.38 14.65
N MET A 133 -14.58 8.94 14.96
CA MET A 133 -15.16 7.72 14.40
C MET A 133 -16.22 8.11 13.37
N ILE A 134 -16.18 7.47 12.20
CA ILE A 134 -17.09 7.73 11.08
C ILE A 134 -17.67 6.41 10.56
N GLY A 135 -18.85 6.47 9.94
CA GLY A 135 -19.47 5.33 9.28
C GLY A 135 -19.14 5.24 7.79
N GLU A 136 -19.63 4.19 7.14
CA GLU A 136 -19.48 4.00 5.68
C GLU A 136 -20.06 5.17 4.88
N ALA A 137 -21.23 5.68 5.27
CA ALA A 137 -21.87 6.81 4.59
C ALA A 137 -21.04 8.10 4.65
N ASP A 138 -20.35 8.33 5.77
CA ASP A 138 -19.46 9.49 5.94
C ASP A 138 -18.22 9.37 5.05
N LEU A 139 -17.64 8.15 4.95
CA LEU A 139 -16.54 7.89 4.02
C LEU A 139 -16.94 8.22 2.58
N LEU A 140 -18.14 7.83 2.17
CA LEU A 140 -18.67 8.15 0.83
C LEU A 140 -18.82 9.66 0.64
N GLN A 141 -19.26 10.41 1.66
CA GLN A 141 -19.34 11.87 1.59
C GLN A 141 -17.98 12.56 1.48
N LEU A 142 -16.92 11.99 2.06
CA LEU A 142 -15.57 12.54 1.96
C LEU A 142 -14.96 12.38 0.56
N VAL A 143 -15.45 11.40 -0.22
CA VAL A 143 -14.93 11.13 -1.58
C VAL A 143 -15.82 11.69 -2.70
N LEU A 144 -17.09 12.01 -2.42
CA LEU A 144 -18.04 12.65 -3.34
C LEU A 144 -17.65 14.07 -3.74
#